data_AF-A0AA40P0I3-F1
#
_entry.id   AF-A0AA40P0I3-F1
#
_cell.length_a   1.000
_cell.length_b   1.000
_cell.length_c   1.000
_cell.angle_alpha   90.00
_cell.angle_beta   90.00
_cell.angle_gamma   90.00
#
_symmetry.space_group_name_H-M   'P 1'
#
loop_
_entity.id
_entity.type
_entity.pdbx_description
1 polymer ?
#
loop_
_entity_poly.entity_id
_entity_poly.type
_entity_poly.pdbx_seq_one_letter_code
_entity_poly.pdbx_strand_id
1 'polypeptide(L)'
;MCGKDEVMPEEKQKLGPDHYRYVDESDPKGLSVTSRRYVVVGETEQCWYIVSEFHDSLFGESQRESQRESLLKQYRKRVLKDGGEHGGRFAYTSKELALRSYKQCKAWQLRHAQLSLERAKAAIAYFGDVKPKAPFRQIALWSLASTSRA
;
A
#
# COMPACT_ATOMS: atom_id res chain seq x y z
N MET A 1 49.37 4.88 23.87
CA MET A 1 47.99 5.30 23.59
C MET A 1 47.56 4.58 22.32
N CYS A 2 46.68 3.59 22.41
CA CYS A 2 46.18 2.87 21.25
C CYS A 2 45.00 3.65 20.69
N GLY A 3 45.17 4.24 19.50
CA GLY A 3 44.08 4.91 18.80
C GLY A 3 42.98 3.89 18.52
N LYS A 4 41.75 4.22 18.92
CA LYS A 4 40.57 3.48 18.52
C LYS A 4 40.34 3.80 17.05
N ASP A 5 40.54 2.83 16.17
CA ASP A 5 40.12 2.93 14.78
C ASP A 5 38.59 3.09 14.77
N GLU A 6 38.14 4.29 14.41
CA GLU A 6 36.74 4.58 14.14
C GLU A 6 36.35 3.83 12.86
N VAL A 7 35.69 2.68 13.04
CA VAL A 7 35.08 1.93 11.94
C VAL A 7 33.91 2.77 11.41
N MET A 8 34.15 3.49 10.32
CA MET A 8 33.09 4.13 9.53
C MET A 8 32.17 3.03 8.97
N PRO A 9 30.85 3.08 9.20
CA PRO A 9 29.96 2.05 8.70
C PRO A 9 29.92 2.11 7.17
N GLU A 10 30.30 1.01 6.52
CA GLU A 10 30.22 0.88 5.07
C GLU A 10 28.78 1.09 4.59
N GLU A 11 28.57 2.06 3.69
CA GLU A 11 27.28 2.25 3.03
C GLU A 11 26.92 0.98 2.26
N LYS A 12 25.90 0.25 2.73
CA LYS A 12 25.36 -0.92 2.02
C LYS A 12 25.08 -0.56 0.56
N GLN A 13 25.77 -1.22 -0.35
CA GLN A 13 25.60 -1.05 -1.78
C GLN A 13 24.13 -1.29 -2.16
N LYS A 14 23.49 -0.28 -2.74
CA LYS A 14 22.09 -0.38 -3.17
C LYS A 14 21.99 -1.25 -4.42
N LEU A 15 21.17 -2.31 -4.35
CA LEU A 15 20.92 -3.24 -5.45
C LEU A 15 20.13 -2.63 -6.62
N GLY A 16 19.46 -1.49 -6.42
CA GLY A 16 18.66 -0.86 -7.45
C GLY A 16 17.96 0.41 -6.97
N PRO A 17 17.12 1.03 -7.81
CA PRO A 17 16.45 2.28 -7.46
C PRO A 17 15.37 2.08 -6.40
N ASP A 18 15.17 3.09 -5.56
CA ASP A 18 14.04 3.15 -4.64
C ASP A 18 12.72 3.20 -5.43
N HIS A 19 11.68 2.59 -4.88
CA HIS A 19 10.33 2.59 -5.45
C HIS A 19 9.34 3.20 -4.47
N TYR A 20 8.36 3.94 -4.98
CA TYR A 20 7.41 4.71 -4.20
C TYR A 20 5.97 4.34 -4.55
N ARG A 21 5.11 4.36 -3.54
CA ARG A 21 3.67 4.19 -3.70
C ARG A 21 2.94 5.05 -2.66
N TYR A 22 1.96 5.82 -3.10
CA TYR A 22 1.05 6.52 -2.18
C TYR A 22 -0.05 5.57 -1.70
N VAL A 23 -0.27 5.58 -0.38
CA VAL A 23 -1.35 4.85 0.29
C VAL A 23 -2.11 5.83 1.14
N ASP A 24 -3.43 5.76 1.08
CA ASP A 24 -4.31 6.58 1.90
C ASP A 24 -5.04 5.76 2.94
N GLU A 25 -5.20 6.36 4.11
CA GLU A 25 -5.92 5.83 5.26
C GLU A 25 -6.98 6.86 5.64
N SER A 26 -8.23 6.42 5.74
CA SER A 26 -9.37 7.27 6.07
C SER A 26 -9.81 6.97 7.49
N ASP A 27 -9.61 7.94 8.37
CA ASP A 27 -10.02 7.87 9.78
C ASP A 27 -11.07 8.95 10.08
N PRO A 28 -11.77 8.88 11.23
CA PRO A 28 -12.71 9.93 11.64
C PRO A 28 -12.13 11.34 11.69
N LYS A 29 -10.80 11.48 11.79
CA LYS A 29 -10.07 12.76 11.78
C LYS A 29 -9.82 13.32 10.38
N GLY A 30 -10.04 12.53 9.34
CA GLY A 30 -9.82 12.91 7.94
C GLY A 30 -8.97 11.91 7.17
N LEU A 31 -8.49 12.36 6.00
CA LEU A 31 -7.68 11.58 5.08
C LEU A 31 -6.19 11.78 5.38
N SER A 32 -5.48 10.69 5.65
CA SER A 32 -4.02 10.66 5.67
C SER A 32 -3.50 10.04 4.38
N VAL A 33 -2.54 10.68 3.71
CA VAL A 33 -1.90 10.14 2.49
C VAL A 33 -0.40 10.09 2.70
N THR A 34 0.15 8.87 2.66
CA THR A 34 1.56 8.63 2.95
C THR A 34 2.28 8.05 1.73
N SER A 35 3.44 8.61 1.40
CA SER A 35 4.36 8.04 0.41
C SER A 35 5.16 6.89 1.05
N ARG A 36 4.79 5.64 0.75
CA ARG A 36 5.55 4.46 1.19
C ARG A 36 6.73 4.22 0.26
N ARG A 37 7.90 3.98 0.86
CA ARG A 37 9.15 3.63 0.17
C ARG A 37 9.37 2.11 0.18
N TYR A 38 9.84 1.60 -0.95
CA TYR A 38 10.18 0.22 -1.19
C TYR A 38 11.59 0.13 -1.74
N VAL A 39 12.35 -0.83 -1.24
CA VAL A 39 13.76 -1.08 -1.60
C VAL A 39 13.87 -2.36 -2.39
N VAL A 40 14.83 -2.42 -3.31
CA VAL A 40 15.11 -3.60 -4.13
C VAL A 40 15.87 -4.63 -3.30
N VAL A 41 15.34 -5.85 -3.27
CA VAL A 41 15.93 -7.01 -2.58
C VAL A 41 16.34 -8.13 -3.54
N GLY A 42 16.03 -7.96 -4.83
CA GLY A 42 16.44 -8.89 -5.87
C GLY A 42 16.11 -8.34 -7.25
N GLU A 43 16.90 -8.74 -8.22
CA GLU A 43 16.81 -8.29 -9.60
C GLU A 43 16.76 -9.50 -10.54
N THR A 44 15.99 -9.34 -11.61
CA THR A 44 16.03 -10.20 -12.80
C THR A 44 16.14 -9.28 -14.01
N GLU A 45 16.39 -9.82 -15.20
CA GLU A 45 16.45 -9.01 -16.42
C GLU A 45 15.19 -8.15 -16.62
N GLN A 46 14.01 -8.70 -16.32
CA GLN A 46 12.71 -8.05 -16.61
C GLN A 46 12.07 -7.36 -15.40
N CYS A 47 12.44 -7.76 -14.18
CA CYS A 47 11.72 -7.36 -12.97
C CYS A 47 12.64 -6.98 -11.80
N TRP A 48 12.14 -6.07 -10.98
CA TRP A 48 12.59 -5.83 -9.61
C TRP A 48 11.73 -6.61 -8.62
N TYR A 49 12.36 -7.21 -7.62
CA TYR A 49 11.72 -7.66 -6.39
C TYR A 49 11.94 -6.60 -5.32
N ILE A 50 10.85 -6.01 -4.84
CA ILE A 50 10.89 -4.92 -3.89
C ILE A 50 10.20 -5.31 -2.58
N VAL A 51 10.67 -4.77 -1.46
CA VAL A 51 10.01 -4.90 -0.16
C VAL A 51 9.86 -3.51 0.45
N SER A 52 8.88 -3.29 1.32
CA SER A 52 8.77 -1.98 1.97
C SER A 52 9.96 -1.76 2.89
N GLU A 53 10.42 -0.52 3.00
CA GLU A 53 11.52 -0.13 3.89
C GLU A 53 11.37 -0.69 5.32
N PHE A 54 10.18 -0.60 5.91
CA PHE A 54 9.89 -1.14 7.24
C PHE A 54 10.20 -2.64 7.39
N HIS A 55 9.89 -3.45 6.37
CA HIS A 55 10.15 -4.88 6.42
C HIS A 55 11.64 -5.16 6.20
N ASP A 56 12.31 -4.43 5.32
CA ASP A 56 13.75 -4.58 5.12
C ASP A 56 14.54 -4.25 6.40
N SER A 57 14.16 -3.18 7.09
CA SER A 57 14.77 -2.80 8.38
C SER A 57 14.46 -3.82 9.47
N LEU A 58 13.22 -4.34 9.54
CA LEU A 58 12.83 -5.34 10.54
C LEU A 58 13.61 -6.65 10.40
N PHE A 59 13.99 -7.03 9.17
CA PHE A 59 14.75 -8.25 8.89
C PHE A 59 16.27 -8.01 8.80
N GLY A 60 16.74 -6.79 9.08
CA GLY A 60 18.05 -6.23 8.74
C GLY A 60 19.25 -6.71 9.55
N GLU A 61 19.07 -7.01 10.84
CA GLU A 61 20.20 -6.93 11.79
C GLU A 61 20.39 -8.13 12.71
N SER A 62 19.37 -8.99 12.91
CA SER A 62 19.40 -10.03 13.96
C SER A 62 19.12 -11.45 13.49
N GLN A 63 18.83 -11.64 12.20
CA GLN A 63 18.40 -12.93 11.67
C GLN A 63 19.48 -13.63 10.86
N ARG A 64 19.53 -14.96 10.97
CA ARG A 64 20.35 -15.81 10.09
C ARG A 64 19.94 -15.56 8.65
N GLU A 65 20.92 -15.55 7.75
CA GLU A 65 20.72 -15.19 6.33
C GLU A 65 19.62 -16.01 5.64
N SER A 66 19.54 -17.32 5.94
CA SER A 66 18.48 -18.20 5.43
C SER A 66 17.07 -17.84 5.92
N GLN A 67 16.94 -17.32 7.13
CA GLN A 67 15.67 -16.84 7.69
C GLN A 67 15.27 -15.49 7.10
N ARG A 68 16.26 -14.58 6.93
CA ARG A 68 16.04 -13.31 6.24
C ARG A 68 15.53 -13.54 4.82
N GLU A 69 16.15 -14.46 4.07
CA GLU A 69 15.76 -14.73 2.68
C GLU A 69 14.33 -15.29 2.59
N SER A 70 13.94 -16.18 3.51
CA SER A 70 12.57 -16.74 3.52
C SER A 70 11.51 -15.68 3.84
N LEU A 71 11.78 -14.79 4.79
CA LEU A 71 10.91 -13.67 5.12
C LEU A 71 10.81 -12.68 3.96
N LEU A 72 11.94 -12.31 3.35
CA LEU A 72 11.93 -11.43 2.18
C LEU A 72 11.13 -12.02 1.02
N LYS A 73 11.19 -13.35 0.79
CA LYS A 73 10.36 -14.03 -0.22
C LYS A 73 8.87 -13.92 0.06
N GLN A 74 8.44 -13.90 1.33
CA GLN A 74 7.05 -13.76 1.71
C GLN A 74 6.50 -12.34 1.48
N TYR A 75 7.30 -11.31 1.78
CA TYR A 75 6.85 -9.92 1.74
C TYR A 75 7.17 -9.18 0.44
N ARG A 76 8.07 -9.72 -0.40
CA ARG A 76 8.45 -9.07 -1.65
C ARG A 76 7.29 -8.94 -2.63
N LYS A 77 7.31 -7.85 -3.39
CA LYS A 77 6.43 -7.58 -4.52
C LYS A 77 7.27 -7.54 -5.79
N ARG A 78 6.67 -7.94 -6.92
CA ARG A 78 7.33 -7.92 -8.22
C ARG A 78 6.89 -6.68 -9.00
N VAL A 79 7.85 -5.95 -9.58
CA VAL A 79 7.62 -4.78 -10.43
C VAL A 79 8.39 -4.98 -11.73
N LEU A 80 7.72 -4.81 -12.87
CA LEU A 80 8.38 -4.86 -14.18
C LEU A 80 9.25 -3.62 -14.40
N LYS A 81 10.46 -3.79 -14.93
CA LYS A 81 11.34 -2.67 -15.34
C LYS A 81 10.68 -1.89 -16.48
N ASP A 82 10.28 -2.63 -17.51
CA ASP A 82 9.60 -2.14 -18.70
C ASP A 82 8.10 -2.41 -18.62
N GLY A 83 7.46 -1.93 -17.56
CA GLY A 83 6.00 -1.85 -17.55
C GLY A 83 5.59 -0.60 -18.31
N GLY A 84 5.50 -0.66 -19.64
CA GLY A 84 5.37 0.49 -20.58
C GLY A 84 4.42 1.62 -20.13
N GLU A 85 4.41 2.75 -20.85
CA GLU A 85 3.71 4.02 -20.50
C GLU A 85 2.28 3.91 -19.95
N HIS A 86 1.60 2.78 -20.17
CA HIS A 86 0.20 2.52 -19.81
C HIS A 86 -0.03 1.32 -18.87
N GLY A 87 1.01 0.58 -18.49
CA GLY A 87 0.90 -0.58 -17.60
C GLY A 87 0.85 -0.18 -16.13
N GLY A 88 -0.23 -0.51 -15.42
CA GLY A 88 -0.32 -0.28 -13.98
C GLY A 88 0.79 -1.02 -13.22
N ARG A 89 1.64 -0.29 -12.49
CA ARG A 89 2.71 -0.85 -11.65
C ARG A 89 2.30 -0.82 -10.17
N PHE A 90 2.84 -1.74 -9.39
CA PHE A 90 2.62 -1.74 -7.94
C PHE A 90 3.28 -0.52 -7.26
N ALA A 91 4.50 -0.16 -7.68
CA ALA A 91 5.26 0.99 -7.20
C ALA A 91 6.11 1.57 -8.35
N TYR A 92 6.57 2.81 -8.19
CA TYR A 92 7.22 3.59 -9.25
C TYR A 92 8.57 4.14 -8.78
N THR A 93 9.53 4.27 -9.68
CA THR A 93 10.89 4.74 -9.34
C THR A 93 10.96 6.21 -8.91
N SER A 94 9.95 7.02 -9.26
CA SER A 94 9.84 8.42 -8.84
C SER A 94 8.52 8.68 -8.10
N LYS A 95 8.56 9.62 -7.15
CA LYS A 95 7.38 10.03 -6.38
C LYS A 95 6.34 10.70 -7.28
N GLU A 96 6.76 11.46 -8.28
CA GLU A 96 5.88 12.15 -9.23
C GLU A 96 5.03 11.13 -10.02
N LEU A 97 5.67 10.06 -10.51
CA LEU A 97 4.98 8.96 -11.19
C LEU A 97 4.01 8.23 -10.26
N ALA A 98 4.44 7.95 -9.03
CA ALA A 98 3.59 7.33 -8.02
C ALA A 98 2.35 8.20 -7.69
N LEU A 99 2.53 9.52 -7.59
CA LEU A 99 1.45 10.46 -7.32
C LEU A 99 0.46 10.53 -8.49
N ARG A 100 0.96 10.56 -9.73
CA ARG A 100 0.13 10.51 -10.94
C ARG A 100 -0.75 9.26 -10.95
N SER A 101 -0.16 8.10 -10.68
CA SER A 101 -0.90 6.83 -10.61
C SER A 101 -1.94 6.84 -9.48
N TYR A 102 -1.61 7.37 -8.30
CA TYR A 102 -2.54 7.51 -7.19
C TYR A 102 -3.76 8.36 -7.56
N LYS A 103 -3.54 9.55 -8.17
CA LYS A 103 -4.63 10.42 -8.63
C LYS A 103 -5.51 9.75 -9.69
N GLN A 104 -4.91 9.03 -10.64
CA GLN A 104 -5.65 8.26 -11.64
C GLN A 104 -6.53 7.18 -11.00
N CYS A 105 -6.00 6.46 -10.00
CA CYS A 105 -6.77 5.48 -9.26
C CYS A 105 -7.96 6.12 -8.53
N LYS A 106 -7.77 7.26 -7.86
CA LYS A 106 -8.85 7.99 -7.18
C LYS A 106 -9.90 8.54 -8.14
N ALA A 107 -9.49 9.05 -9.31
CA ALA A 107 -10.41 9.47 -10.36
C ALA A 107 -11.26 8.29 -10.88
N TRP A 108 -10.64 7.12 -11.04
CA TRP A 108 -11.35 5.90 -11.41
C TRP A 108 -12.34 5.46 -10.32
N GLN A 109 -11.92 5.47 -9.04
CA GLN A 109 -12.79 5.15 -7.90
C GLN A 109 -14.00 6.11 -7.84
N LEU A 110 -13.77 7.41 -8.03
CA LEU A 110 -14.83 8.41 -8.10
C LEU A 110 -15.83 8.09 -9.21
N ARG A 111 -15.34 7.81 -10.42
CA ARG A 111 -16.17 7.47 -11.58
C ARG A 111 -17.04 6.23 -11.30
N HIS A 112 -16.48 5.20 -10.67
CA HIS A 112 -17.25 4.01 -10.29
C HIS A 112 -18.32 4.31 -9.23
N ALA A 113 -17.97 5.10 -8.22
CA ALA A 113 -18.92 5.51 -7.19
C ALA A 113 -20.09 6.32 -7.78
N GLN A 114 -19.79 7.26 -8.68
CA GLN A 114 -20.79 8.05 -9.39
C GLN A 114 -21.73 7.16 -10.20
N LEU A 115 -21.18 6.25 -11.01
CA LEU A 115 -21.99 5.31 -11.81
C LEU A 115 -22.86 4.42 -10.92
N SER A 116 -22.34 3.94 -9.81
CA SER A 116 -23.11 3.14 -8.85
C SER A 116 -24.26 3.95 -8.23
N LEU A 117 -24.01 5.22 -7.91
CA LEU A 117 -25.01 6.13 -7.36
C LEU A 117 -26.10 6.48 -8.39
N GLU A 118 -25.73 6.74 -9.64
CA GLU A 118 -26.67 6.98 -10.74
C GLU A 118 -27.57 5.77 -10.97
N ARG A 119 -27.00 4.56 -11.00
CA ARG A 119 -27.76 3.31 -11.12
C ARG A 119 -28.74 3.11 -9.97
N ALA A 120 -28.30 3.37 -8.73
CA ALA A 120 -29.18 3.28 -7.56
C ALA A 120 -30.33 4.29 -7.64
N LYS A 121 -30.05 5.54 -8.02
CA LYS A 121 -31.09 6.56 -8.23
C LYS A 121 -32.09 6.17 -9.31
N ALA A 122 -31.60 5.68 -10.46
CA ALA A 122 -32.44 5.23 -11.57
C ALA A 122 -33.35 4.06 -11.16
N ALA A 123 -32.83 3.09 -10.40
CA ALA A 123 -33.62 1.98 -9.89
C ALA A 123 -34.72 2.44 -8.93
N ILE A 124 -34.41 3.35 -8.00
CA ILE A 124 -35.41 3.94 -7.10
C ILE A 124 -36.50 4.68 -7.89
N ALA A 125 -36.09 5.51 -8.86
CA ALA A 125 -37.04 6.27 -9.69
C ALA A 125 -37.93 5.36 -10.56
N TYR A 126 -37.39 4.25 -11.08
CA TYR A 126 -38.12 3.30 -11.93
C TYR A 126 -39.31 2.66 -11.21
N PHE A 127 -39.16 2.33 -9.92
CA PHE A 127 -40.22 1.71 -9.13
C PHE A 127 -41.12 2.70 -8.40
N GLY A 128 -40.89 4.02 -8.53
CA GLY A 128 -41.70 5.07 -7.90
C GLY A 128 -41.68 5.03 -6.35
N ASP A 129 -42.74 5.55 -5.72
CA ASP A 129 -42.86 5.67 -4.24
C ASP A 129 -43.27 4.35 -3.54
N VAL A 130 -42.83 3.19 -4.05
CA VAL A 130 -43.05 1.93 -3.35
C VAL A 130 -42.15 1.90 -2.13
N LYS A 131 -42.71 2.29 -0.98
CA LYS A 131 -42.00 2.27 0.30
C LYS A 131 -41.56 0.83 0.59
N PRO A 132 -40.25 0.59 0.84
CA PRO A 132 -39.81 -0.74 1.25
C PRO A 132 -40.53 -1.14 2.55
N LYS A 133 -41.01 -2.39 2.60
CA LYS A 133 -41.59 -2.95 3.84
C LYS A 133 -40.47 -3.11 4.88
N ALA A 134 -40.60 -2.34 5.96
CA ALA A 134 -39.71 -2.24 7.12
C ALA A 134 -38.28 -1.73 6.81
N PRO A 135 -37.67 -0.94 7.71
CA PRO A 135 -36.33 -0.40 7.49
C PRO A 135 -35.29 -1.53 7.48
N PHE A 136 -34.34 -1.40 6.55
CA PHE A 136 -33.09 -2.14 6.54
C PHE A 136 -32.51 -2.12 7.95
N ARG A 137 -32.45 -3.28 8.63
CA ARG A 137 -31.82 -3.38 9.94
C ARG A 137 -30.36 -3.02 9.76
N GLN A 138 -30.00 -1.80 10.14
CA GLN A 138 -28.62 -1.37 10.27
C GLN A 138 -27.98 -2.36 11.25
N ILE A 139 -27.16 -3.27 10.73
CA ILE A 139 -26.39 -4.19 11.57
C ILE A 139 -25.49 -3.29 12.40
N ALA A 140 -25.86 -3.10 13.66
CA ALA A 140 -25.01 -2.45 14.64
C ALA A 140 -23.75 -3.32 14.77
N LEU A 141 -22.68 -2.91 14.08
CA LEU A 141 -21.33 -3.40 14.35
C LEU A 141 -21.08 -3.19 15.85
N TRP A 142 -20.98 -4.31 16.56
CA TRP A 142 -20.78 -4.35 18.00
C TRP A 142 -19.63 -3.44 18.43
N SER A 143 -19.96 -2.46 19.26
CA SER A 143 -18.99 -1.89 20.19
C SER A 143 -18.64 -2.98 21.20
N LEU A 144 -17.53 -3.68 20.95
CA LEU A 144 -16.83 -4.45 21.99
C LEU A 144 -16.16 -3.42 22.92
N ALA A 145 -16.98 -2.77 23.74
CA ALA A 145 -16.50 -2.07 24.92
C ALA A 145 -15.99 -3.15 25.89
N SER A 146 -14.68 -3.16 26.04
CA SER A 146 -13.90 -3.80 27.10
C SER A 146 -14.68 -3.84 28.43
N THR A 147 -15.18 -5.01 28.80
CA THR A 147 -15.51 -5.29 30.20
C THR A 147 -14.23 -5.79 30.85
N SER A 148 -13.39 -4.84 31.29
CA SER A 148 -12.48 -5.06 32.41
C SER A 148 -13.32 -5.54 33.58
N ARG A 149 -13.17 -6.81 33.96
CA ARG A 149 -13.58 -7.29 35.27
C ARG A 149 -12.32 -7.51 36.11
N ALA A 150 -12.40 -6.96 37.31
CA ALA A 150 -11.41 -6.89 38.37
C ALA A 150 -10.89 -8.26 38.82
#